data_AF-A0A1S9I1D9-F1
#
_entry.id   AF-A0A1S9I1D9-F1
#
_cell.length_a   1.000
_cell.length_b   1.000
_cell.length_c   1.000
_cell.angle_alpha   90.00
_cell.angle_beta   90.00
_cell.angle_gamma   90.00
#
_symmetry.space_group_name_H-M   'P 1'
#
loop_
_entity.id
_entity.type
_entity.pdbx_description
1 polymer ?
#
loop_
_entity_poly.entity_id
_entity_poly.type
_entity_poly.pdbx_seq_one_letter_code
_entity_poly.pdbx_strand_id
1 'polypeptide(L)'
;MENLENKQTTETTEVNTEQEQEVSQEIEKETKTFTEEDLNKKIQSAEDRVRTEYSKKIKDMENKIKELAPVQKSQSELDMEQRIKALEQKEKEVQAKERLLNINNKLVEKGLPQGLTKFLNVEGLEDVETSLNELKEIFNNNALNNSFKPQKHTNSKEKISKEDFNKMTLLERQKLYETNQELYLKLSK
;
A
#
# COMPACT_ATOMS: atom_id res chain seq x y z
N MET A 1 68.29 29.09 29.48
CA MET A 1 68.28 29.57 30.89
C MET A 1 69.33 30.68 31.07
N GLU A 2 69.19 31.93 30.57
CA GLU A 2 67.97 32.72 30.20
C GLU A 2 67.26 33.23 31.47
N ASN A 3 67.08 34.53 31.74
CA ASN A 3 66.54 35.67 30.95
C ASN A 3 65.03 35.51 30.65
N LEU A 4 64.17 36.54 30.59
CA LEU A 4 64.20 37.97 30.99
C LEU A 4 62.71 38.39 31.24
N GLU A 5 62.31 39.42 31.98
CA GLU A 5 62.96 40.40 32.87
C GLU A 5 62.02 40.66 34.09
N ASN A 6 62.46 41.41 35.09
CA ASN A 6 61.61 42.03 36.12
C ASN A 6 61.91 43.53 36.16
N LYS A 7 60.90 44.40 36.24
CA LYS A 7 61.12 45.84 36.49
C LYS A 7 59.97 46.50 37.25
N GLN A 8 60.32 47.01 38.42
CA GLN A 8 59.56 48.03 39.16
C GLN A 8 60.13 49.42 38.83
N THR A 9 59.28 50.42 38.99
CA THR A 9 59.61 51.83 39.33
C THR A 9 58.39 52.30 40.15
N THR A 10 58.44 52.68 41.44
CA THR A 10 59.19 53.77 42.12
C THR A 10 58.95 55.15 41.48
N GLU A 11 58.73 56.26 42.20
CA GLU A 11 58.55 56.54 43.65
C GLU A 11 57.42 57.61 43.79
N THR A 12 57.19 58.45 44.82
CA THR A 12 57.95 58.99 45.97
C THR A 12 56.97 59.44 47.09
N THR A 13 57.45 59.92 48.24
CA THR A 13 56.67 60.36 49.42
C THR A 13 56.45 61.90 49.51
N GLU A 14 55.54 62.30 50.41
CA GLU A 14 55.68 63.39 51.42
C GLU A 14 54.95 64.77 51.31
N VAL A 15 54.57 65.26 52.52
CA VAL A 15 54.16 66.62 52.97
C VAL A 15 52.90 67.32 52.39
N ASN A 16 51.78 67.12 53.10
CA ASN A 16 50.98 68.09 53.91
C ASN A 16 50.90 69.61 53.58
N THR A 17 49.91 70.26 54.22
CA THR A 17 49.59 71.72 54.29
C THR A 17 49.01 72.33 53.00
N GLU A 18 47.97 73.19 53.03
CA GLU A 18 47.28 73.85 54.16
C GLU A 18 45.77 73.50 54.24
N GLN A 19 45.08 74.06 55.24
CA GLN A 19 43.63 73.85 55.46
C GLN A 19 42.80 74.85 54.65
N GLU A 20 41.81 74.36 53.89
CA GLU A 20 40.62 75.16 53.60
C GLU A 20 39.40 74.25 53.41
N GLN A 21 38.25 74.68 53.96
CA GLN A 21 36.97 74.01 53.73
C GLN A 21 36.29 74.67 52.54
N GLU A 22 35.92 73.92 51.51
CA GLU A 22 34.60 74.13 50.89
C GLU A 22 34.02 72.89 50.22
N VAL A 23 32.71 72.96 49.98
CA VAL A 23 31.80 71.82 49.77
C VAL A 23 31.97 71.18 48.39
N SER A 24 31.82 69.85 48.32
CA SER A 24 31.50 69.14 47.07
C SER A 24 30.53 68.00 47.35
N GLN A 25 29.57 67.80 46.43
CA GLN A 25 28.33 67.07 46.70
C GLN A 25 28.46 65.57 46.39
N GLU A 26 28.15 64.70 47.35
CA GLU A 26 27.91 63.28 47.07
C GLU A 26 26.52 63.06 46.45
N ILE A 27 26.42 62.09 45.54
CA ILE A 27 25.21 61.84 44.75
C ILE A 27 24.21 61.05 45.59
N GLU A 28 23.12 61.71 46.00
CA GLU A 28 21.99 61.03 46.63
C GLU A 28 21.41 59.96 45.68
N LYS A 29 21.38 58.71 46.14
CA LYS A 29 20.50 57.69 45.56
C LYS A 29 19.08 58.01 46.02
N GLU A 30 18.30 58.67 45.17
CA GLU A 30 16.87 58.92 45.40
C GLU A 30 16.13 57.62 45.76
N THR A 31 15.97 57.35 47.05
CA THR A 31 15.16 56.26 47.56
C THR A 31 13.71 56.69 47.48
N LYS A 32 13.09 56.48 46.31
CA LYS A 32 11.67 56.80 46.06
C LYS A 32 10.78 55.94 46.96
N THR A 33 10.52 56.46 48.15
CA THR A 33 9.54 55.97 49.12
C THR A 33 8.14 56.12 48.52
N PHE A 34 7.37 55.04 48.53
CA PHE A 34 5.97 55.03 48.13
C PHE A 34 5.11 54.87 49.38
N THR A 35 3.96 55.53 49.41
CA THR A 35 2.92 55.18 50.40
C THR A 35 2.41 53.77 50.10
N GLU A 36 1.88 53.08 51.12
CA GLU A 36 1.25 51.76 50.92
C GLU A 36 0.09 51.84 49.91
N GLU A 37 -0.64 52.96 49.88
CA GLU A 37 -1.66 53.17 48.85
C GLU A 37 -1.09 53.23 47.43
N ASP A 38 0.02 53.93 47.20
CA ASP A 38 0.60 54.06 45.86
C ASP A 38 1.25 52.76 45.39
N LEU A 39 1.74 51.96 46.33
CA LEU A 39 2.21 50.60 46.09
C LEU A 39 1.03 49.68 45.72
N ASN A 40 -0.06 49.73 46.48
CA ASN A 40 -1.29 48.98 46.19
C ASN A 40 -1.93 49.38 44.85
N LYS A 41 -2.02 50.69 44.54
CA LYS A 41 -2.50 51.21 43.23
C LYS A 41 -1.65 50.66 42.08
N LYS A 42 -0.32 50.58 42.26
CA LYS A 42 0.58 49.97 41.27
C LYS A 42 0.33 48.48 41.10
N ILE A 43 0.24 47.71 42.20
CA ILE A 43 -0.06 46.27 42.18
C ILE A 43 -1.37 46.01 41.44
N GLN A 44 -2.48 46.68 41.82
CA GLN A 44 -3.78 46.54 41.14
C GLN A 44 -3.68 46.85 39.63
N SER A 45 -2.91 47.88 39.25
CA SER A 45 -2.70 48.21 37.83
C SER A 45 -1.86 47.16 37.07
N ALA A 46 -1.00 46.41 37.76
CA ALA A 46 -0.24 45.31 37.18
C ALA A 46 -1.11 44.05 37.08
N GLU A 47 -1.84 43.71 38.13
CA GLU A 47 -2.81 42.61 38.17
C GLU A 47 -3.90 42.75 37.10
N ASP A 48 -4.45 43.96 36.89
CA ASP A 48 -5.47 44.17 35.86
C ASP A 48 -4.91 44.08 34.44
N ARG A 49 -3.68 44.56 34.19
CA ARG A 49 -2.98 44.34 32.92
C ARG A 49 -2.76 42.86 32.66
N VAL A 50 -2.23 42.12 33.65
CA VAL A 50 -2.01 40.67 33.58
C VAL A 50 -3.33 39.95 33.33
N ARG A 51 -4.37 40.21 34.13
CA ARG A 51 -5.73 39.67 33.97
C ARG A 51 -6.27 39.91 32.57
N THR A 52 -6.14 41.13 32.06
CA THR A 52 -6.64 41.52 30.74
C THR A 52 -5.86 40.84 29.60
N GLU A 53 -4.53 40.77 29.69
CA GLU A 53 -3.70 40.08 28.70
C GLU A 53 -3.98 38.57 28.66
N TYR A 54 -3.99 37.89 29.80
CA TYR A 54 -4.26 36.46 29.85
C TYR A 54 -5.71 36.16 29.45
N SER A 55 -6.69 37.01 29.81
CA SER A 55 -8.07 36.87 29.33
C SER A 55 -8.22 37.02 27.82
N LYS A 56 -7.41 37.86 27.17
CA LYS A 56 -7.34 37.95 25.69
C LYS A 56 -6.69 36.69 25.11
N LYS A 57 -5.48 36.35 25.58
CA LYS A 57 -4.71 35.17 25.13
C LYS A 57 -5.53 33.87 25.25
N ILE A 58 -6.31 33.69 26.33
CA ILE A 58 -7.21 32.55 26.51
C ILE A 58 -8.31 32.55 25.44
N LYS A 59 -9.02 33.67 25.22
CA LYS A 59 -10.06 33.76 24.18
C LYS A 59 -9.51 33.55 22.76
N ASP A 60 -8.33 34.09 22.48
CA ASP A 60 -7.65 33.92 21.18
C ASP A 60 -7.23 32.45 20.96
N MET A 61 -6.81 31.75 22.02
CA MET A 61 -6.55 30.30 21.97
C MET A 61 -7.83 29.47 21.86
N GLU A 62 -8.89 29.79 22.61
CA GLU A 62 -10.19 29.14 22.50
C GLU A 62 -10.80 29.27 21.09
N ASN A 63 -10.67 30.44 20.46
CA ASN A 63 -11.15 30.67 19.11
C ASN A 63 -10.32 29.87 18.09
N LYS A 64 -8.99 29.88 18.18
CA LYS A 64 -8.12 29.03 17.36
C LYS A 64 -8.39 27.54 17.58
N ILE A 65 -8.70 27.11 18.81
CA ILE A 65 -9.10 25.73 19.10
C ILE A 65 -10.46 25.40 18.46
N LYS A 66 -11.41 26.34 18.37
CA LYS A 66 -12.69 26.14 17.65
C LYS A 66 -12.52 26.13 16.13
N GLU A 67 -11.58 26.91 15.59
CA GLU A 67 -11.23 26.95 14.16
C GLU A 67 -10.43 25.70 13.71
N LEU A 68 -9.55 25.19 14.56
CA LEU A 68 -8.69 24.02 14.30
C LEU A 68 -9.29 22.70 14.79
N ALA A 69 -10.33 22.73 15.63
CA ALA A 69 -11.11 21.55 15.95
C ALA A 69 -11.69 20.97 14.65
N PRO A 70 -11.70 19.64 14.48
CA PRO A 70 -12.36 19.04 13.34
C PRO A 70 -13.84 19.45 13.38
N VAL A 71 -14.27 20.22 12.38
CA VAL A 71 -15.67 20.59 12.19
C VAL A 71 -16.49 19.32 12.28
N GLN A 72 -17.35 19.22 13.30
CA GLN A 72 -18.23 18.07 13.42
C GLN A 72 -19.18 18.10 12.23
N LYS A 73 -18.89 17.22 11.25
CA LYS A 73 -19.76 16.99 10.10
C LYS A 73 -21.18 16.81 10.64
N SER A 74 -22.11 17.62 10.12
CA SER A 74 -23.51 17.53 10.49
C SER A 74 -24.02 16.11 10.24
N GLN A 75 -25.08 15.70 10.93
CA GLN A 75 -25.66 14.36 10.73
C GLN A 75 -25.95 14.10 9.24
N SER A 76 -26.42 15.12 8.51
CA SER A 76 -26.67 15.05 7.06
C SER A 76 -25.41 14.79 6.23
N GLU A 77 -24.24 15.31 6.63
CA GLU A 77 -22.97 15.07 5.94
C GLU A 77 -22.40 13.69 6.28
N LEU A 78 -22.55 13.22 7.52
CA LEU A 78 -22.18 11.86 7.93
C LEU A 78 -23.05 10.81 7.21
N ASP A 79 -24.36 11.02 7.15
CA ASP A 79 -25.30 10.14 6.44
C ASP A 79 -25.03 10.13 4.93
N MET A 80 -24.67 11.29 4.36
CA MET A 80 -24.27 11.40 2.95
C MET A 80 -22.94 10.70 2.67
N GLU A 81 -21.91 10.88 3.50
CA GLU A 81 -20.61 10.20 3.36
C GLU A 81 -20.73 8.69 3.50
N GLN A 82 -21.53 8.20 4.46
CA GLN A 82 -21.87 6.78 4.58
C GLN A 82 -22.58 6.26 3.32
N ARG A 83 -23.54 7.03 2.77
CA ARG A 83 -24.26 6.66 1.55
C ARG A 83 -23.34 6.64 0.32
N ILE A 84 -22.44 7.61 0.16
CA ILE A 84 -21.44 7.64 -0.92
C ILE A 84 -20.53 6.41 -0.81
N LYS A 85 -19.95 6.16 0.36
CA LYS A 85 -19.07 5.01 0.60
C LYS A 85 -19.77 3.66 0.35
N ALA A 86 -21.04 3.54 0.73
CA ALA A 86 -21.86 2.36 0.46
C ALA A 86 -22.24 2.19 -1.02
N LEU A 87 -22.33 3.28 -1.79
CA LEU A 87 -22.53 3.25 -3.24
C LEU A 87 -21.23 2.87 -3.96
N GLU A 88 -20.10 3.50 -3.63
CA GLU A 88 -18.79 3.14 -4.18
C GLU A 88 -18.44 1.66 -3.95
N GLN A 89 -18.71 1.14 -2.76
CA GLN A 89 -18.44 -0.27 -2.45
C GLN A 89 -19.31 -1.21 -3.31
N LYS A 90 -20.59 -0.87 -3.52
CA LYS A 90 -21.49 -1.61 -4.41
C LYS A 90 -21.08 -1.50 -5.88
N GLU A 91 -20.65 -0.33 -6.33
CA GLU A 91 -20.15 -0.12 -7.70
C GLU A 91 -18.90 -0.95 -7.97
N LYS A 92 -17.93 -0.96 -7.05
CA LYS A 92 -16.73 -1.81 -7.11
C LYS A 92 -17.09 -3.30 -7.11
N GLU A 93 -18.05 -3.72 -6.27
CA GLU A 93 -18.53 -5.11 -6.22
C GLU A 93 -19.26 -5.54 -7.52
N VAL A 94 -20.09 -4.67 -8.09
CA VAL A 94 -20.78 -4.90 -9.36
C VAL A 94 -19.78 -4.95 -10.52
N GLN A 95 -18.88 -3.99 -10.64
CA GLN A 95 -17.84 -3.96 -11.68
C GLN A 95 -16.95 -5.22 -11.63
N ALA A 96 -16.60 -5.70 -10.42
CA ALA A 96 -15.86 -6.95 -10.25
C ALA A 96 -16.66 -8.17 -10.75
N LYS A 97 -17.96 -8.25 -10.43
CA LYS A 97 -18.86 -9.32 -10.91
C LYS A 97 -19.06 -9.28 -12.42
N GLU A 98 -19.25 -8.11 -13.01
CA GLU A 98 -19.40 -7.92 -14.46
C GLU A 98 -18.13 -8.32 -15.21
N ARG A 99 -16.94 -7.90 -14.73
CA ARG A 99 -15.65 -8.37 -15.26
C ARG A 99 -15.54 -9.90 -15.18
N LEU A 100 -15.81 -10.48 -14.01
CA LEU A 100 -15.77 -11.93 -13.80
C LEU A 100 -16.73 -12.70 -14.73
N LEU A 101 -17.93 -12.17 -14.97
CA LEU A 101 -18.93 -12.76 -15.85
C LEU A 101 -18.52 -12.66 -17.32
N ASN A 102 -18.01 -11.51 -17.76
CA ASN A 102 -17.47 -11.32 -19.11
C ASN A 102 -16.29 -12.27 -19.39
N ILE A 103 -15.41 -12.48 -18.41
CA ILE A 103 -14.27 -13.39 -18.53
C ILE A 103 -14.72 -14.86 -18.55
N ASN A 104 -15.74 -15.23 -17.75
CA ASN A 104 -16.38 -16.55 -17.85
C ASN A 104 -17.00 -16.81 -19.24
N ASN A 105 -17.69 -15.81 -19.80
CA ASN A 105 -18.29 -15.92 -21.14
C ASN A 105 -17.20 -16.13 -22.21
N LYS A 106 -16.12 -15.34 -22.17
CA LYS A 106 -14.97 -15.52 -23.08
C LYS A 106 -14.30 -16.89 -22.92
N LEU A 107 -14.08 -17.38 -21.69
CA LEU A 107 -13.56 -18.74 -21.46
C LEU A 107 -14.43 -19.80 -22.16
N VAL A 108 -15.76 -19.74 -21.99
CA VAL A 108 -16.71 -20.66 -22.65
C VAL A 108 -16.61 -20.57 -24.17
N GLU A 109 -16.62 -19.36 -24.74
CA GLU A 109 -16.51 -19.13 -26.19
C GLU A 109 -15.21 -19.73 -26.76
N LYS A 110 -14.11 -19.61 -26.01
CA LYS A 110 -12.81 -20.21 -26.38
C LYS A 110 -12.76 -21.73 -26.17
N GLY A 111 -13.75 -22.34 -25.51
CA GLY A 111 -13.80 -23.78 -25.20
C GLY A 111 -13.03 -24.17 -23.94
N LEU A 112 -12.76 -23.22 -23.04
CA LEU A 112 -12.02 -23.40 -21.79
C LEU A 112 -12.98 -23.50 -20.57
N PRO A 113 -12.64 -24.27 -19.52
CA PRO A 113 -13.51 -24.43 -18.36
C PRO A 113 -13.75 -23.11 -17.58
N GLN A 114 -15.02 -22.77 -17.33
CA GLN A 114 -15.44 -21.63 -16.48
C GLN A 114 -14.71 -21.56 -15.14
N GLY A 115 -14.47 -22.73 -14.52
CA GLY A 115 -13.78 -22.86 -13.23
C GLY A 115 -12.37 -22.24 -13.19
N LEU A 116 -11.72 -22.02 -14.34
CA LEU A 116 -10.43 -21.33 -14.43
C LEU A 116 -10.49 -19.88 -13.90
N THR A 117 -11.65 -19.21 -13.96
CA THR A 117 -11.80 -17.85 -13.41
C THR A 117 -11.48 -17.72 -11.92
N LYS A 118 -11.52 -18.82 -11.15
CA LYS A 118 -11.13 -18.84 -9.74
C LYS A 118 -9.62 -18.82 -9.49
N PHE A 119 -8.83 -19.04 -10.54
CA PHE A 119 -7.37 -19.17 -10.49
C PHE A 119 -6.64 -18.11 -11.32
N LEU A 120 -7.36 -17.42 -12.21
CA LEU A 120 -6.85 -16.26 -12.94
C LEU A 120 -6.97 -15.02 -12.05
N ASN A 121 -5.84 -14.39 -11.71
CA ASN A 121 -5.91 -12.99 -11.30
C ASN A 121 -6.27 -12.16 -12.54
N VAL A 122 -7.32 -11.36 -12.43
CA VAL A 122 -7.90 -10.57 -13.54
C VAL A 122 -7.92 -9.08 -13.24
N GLU A 123 -7.38 -8.66 -12.09
CA GLU A 123 -7.16 -7.25 -11.77
C GLU A 123 -5.87 -6.78 -12.45
N GLY A 124 -5.99 -5.80 -13.36
CA GLY A 124 -4.86 -5.18 -14.05
C GLY A 124 -4.45 -5.77 -15.40
N LEU A 125 -5.13 -6.80 -15.92
CA LEU A 125 -4.93 -7.22 -17.32
C LEU A 125 -5.69 -6.28 -18.27
N GLU A 126 -4.94 -5.55 -19.10
CA GLU A 126 -5.48 -4.75 -20.21
C GLU A 126 -5.98 -5.64 -21.36
N ASP A 127 -5.18 -6.64 -21.77
CA ASP A 127 -5.53 -7.59 -22.83
C ASP A 127 -5.82 -9.00 -22.29
N VAL A 128 -7.05 -9.16 -21.79
CA VAL A 128 -7.64 -10.46 -21.44
C VAL A 128 -7.75 -11.40 -22.65
N GLU A 129 -7.85 -10.87 -23.87
CA GLU A 129 -8.13 -11.66 -25.08
C GLU A 129 -6.90 -12.45 -25.52
N THR A 130 -5.74 -11.80 -25.60
CA THR A 130 -4.47 -12.43 -25.98
C THR A 130 -4.04 -13.48 -24.96
N SER A 131 -4.02 -13.16 -23.67
CA SER A 131 -3.67 -14.14 -22.62
C SER A 131 -4.62 -15.35 -22.58
N LEU A 132 -5.89 -15.18 -22.98
CA LEU A 132 -6.85 -16.27 -23.08
C LEU A 132 -6.61 -17.16 -24.32
N ASN A 133 -6.15 -16.57 -25.43
CA ASN A 133 -5.73 -17.33 -26.61
C ASN A 133 -4.43 -18.13 -26.31
N GLU A 134 -3.45 -17.53 -25.65
CA GLU A 134 -2.22 -18.20 -25.19
C GLU A 134 -2.55 -19.38 -24.25
N LEU A 135 -3.42 -19.15 -23.27
CA LEU A 135 -3.89 -20.20 -22.36
C LEU A 135 -4.59 -21.35 -23.10
N LYS A 136 -5.37 -21.04 -24.15
CA LYS A 136 -5.98 -22.04 -25.04
C LYS A 136 -4.94 -22.84 -25.82
N GLU A 137 -3.90 -22.20 -26.34
CA GLU A 137 -2.82 -22.91 -27.03
C GLU A 137 -2.03 -23.82 -26.08
N ILE A 138 -1.73 -23.35 -24.86
CA ILE A 138 -1.08 -24.16 -23.81
C ILE A 138 -1.97 -25.37 -23.45
N PHE A 139 -3.27 -25.18 -23.25
CA PHE A 139 -4.21 -26.28 -22.97
C PHE A 139 -4.30 -27.28 -24.13
N ASN A 140 -4.40 -26.80 -25.38
CA ASN A 140 -4.45 -27.65 -26.57
C ASN A 140 -3.15 -28.43 -26.74
N ASN A 141 -1.99 -27.80 -26.60
CA ASN A 141 -0.69 -28.46 -26.71
C ASN A 141 -0.48 -29.48 -25.59
N ASN A 142 -0.88 -29.18 -24.36
CA ASN A 142 -0.85 -30.12 -23.25
C ASN A 142 -1.77 -31.32 -23.51
N ALA A 143 -3.04 -31.08 -23.88
CA ALA A 143 -3.99 -32.13 -24.24
C ALA A 143 -3.50 -32.99 -25.43
N LEU A 144 -2.90 -32.39 -26.45
CA LEU A 144 -2.38 -33.11 -27.62
C LEU A 144 -1.10 -33.91 -27.32
N ASN A 145 -0.27 -33.49 -26.36
CA ASN A 145 0.99 -34.17 -26.06
C ASN A 145 0.89 -35.18 -24.91
N ASN A 146 0.02 -34.95 -23.93
CA ASN A 146 -0.17 -35.81 -22.75
C ASN A 146 -1.43 -36.69 -22.82
N SER A 147 -2.36 -36.47 -23.75
CA SER A 147 -3.42 -37.46 -24.02
C SER A 147 -2.83 -38.70 -24.70
N PHE A 148 -3.39 -39.87 -24.40
CA PHE A 148 -3.00 -41.15 -24.99
C PHE A 148 -3.37 -41.18 -26.49
N LYS A 149 -2.46 -40.67 -27.33
CA LYS A 149 -2.43 -40.97 -28.76
C LYS A 149 -2.03 -42.46 -28.92
N PRO A 150 -2.87 -43.33 -29.50
CA PRO A 150 -2.52 -44.72 -29.73
C PRO A 150 -1.40 -44.81 -30.79
N GLN A 151 -0.14 -44.78 -30.32
CA GLN A 151 1.10 -44.87 -31.10
C GLN A 151 1.15 -46.06 -32.06
N LYS A 152 0.32 -47.08 -31.82
CA LYS A 152 0.26 -48.30 -32.59
C LYS A 152 -1.19 -48.62 -32.96
N HIS A 153 -1.69 -47.96 -34.00
CA HIS A 153 -2.61 -48.65 -34.90
C HIS A 153 -1.86 -49.85 -35.49
N THR A 154 -1.99 -51.01 -34.87
CA THR A 154 -1.81 -52.29 -35.55
C THR A 154 -2.94 -52.44 -36.56
N ASN A 155 -2.82 -51.69 -37.66
CA ASN A 155 -3.25 -52.18 -38.96
C ASN A 155 -2.69 -53.59 -39.05
N SER A 156 -3.57 -54.59 -38.91
CA SER A 156 -3.20 -55.98 -39.22
C SER A 156 -2.70 -55.92 -40.67
N LYS A 157 -1.39 -56.10 -40.87
CA LYS A 157 -0.74 -55.83 -42.16
C LYS A 157 -1.34 -56.69 -43.27
N GLU A 158 -1.87 -57.83 -42.87
CA GLU A 158 -2.76 -58.69 -43.61
C GLU A 158 -4.21 -58.18 -43.48
N LYS A 159 -4.63 -57.30 -44.40
CA LYS A 159 -6.05 -56.96 -44.62
C LYS A 159 -6.78 -58.11 -45.34
N ILE A 160 -6.82 -59.28 -44.71
CA ILE A 160 -7.49 -60.47 -45.24
C ILE A 160 -8.98 -60.20 -45.36
N SER A 161 -9.51 -60.22 -46.58
CA SER A 161 -10.96 -60.18 -46.79
C SER A 161 -11.59 -61.54 -46.45
N LYS A 162 -12.92 -61.58 -46.27
CA LYS A 162 -13.62 -62.86 -46.06
C LYS A 162 -13.48 -63.80 -47.28
N GLU A 163 -13.33 -63.23 -48.48
CA GLU A 163 -13.05 -64.02 -49.70
C GLU A 163 -11.65 -64.64 -49.67
N ASP A 164 -10.65 -63.92 -49.17
CA ASP A 164 -9.27 -64.42 -49.09
C ASP A 164 -9.14 -65.47 -47.98
N PHE A 165 -9.79 -65.25 -46.83
CA PHE A 165 -9.93 -66.28 -45.79
C PHE A 165 -10.60 -67.56 -46.31
N ASN A 166 -11.60 -67.43 -47.19
CA ASN A 166 -12.24 -68.58 -47.83
C ASN A 166 -11.32 -69.31 -48.83
N LYS A 167 -10.40 -68.58 -49.48
CA LYS A 167 -9.37 -69.16 -50.39
C LYS A 167 -8.20 -69.81 -49.62
N MET A 168 -7.91 -69.36 -48.39
CA MET A 168 -6.83 -69.89 -47.56
C MET A 168 -7.02 -71.37 -47.21
N THR A 169 -5.91 -72.11 -47.26
CA THR A 169 -5.81 -73.50 -46.81
C THR A 169 -5.95 -73.63 -45.29
N LEU A 170 -6.22 -74.84 -44.79
CA LEU A 170 -6.36 -75.11 -43.36
C LEU A 170 -5.13 -74.68 -42.53
N LEU A 171 -3.92 -74.85 -43.08
CA LEU A 171 -2.67 -74.48 -42.42
C LEU A 171 -2.47 -72.96 -42.33
N GLU A 172 -2.88 -72.21 -43.37
CA GLU A 172 -2.83 -70.74 -43.35
C GLU A 172 -3.88 -70.18 -42.38
N ARG A 173 -5.08 -70.77 -42.33
CA ARG A 173 -6.10 -70.44 -41.34
C ARG A 173 -5.65 -70.75 -39.92
N GLN A 174 -4.91 -71.83 -39.68
CA GLN A 174 -4.31 -72.12 -38.38
C GLN A 174 -3.27 -71.05 -37.99
N LYS A 175 -2.35 -70.69 -38.90
CA LYS A 175 -1.37 -69.61 -38.66
C LYS A 175 -2.05 -68.27 -38.36
N LEU A 176 -3.17 -67.97 -39.01
CA LEU A 176 -3.97 -66.77 -38.72
C LEU A 176 -4.60 -66.83 -37.33
N TYR A 177 -5.06 -68.01 -36.87
CA TYR A 177 -5.57 -68.20 -35.50
C TYR A 177 -4.47 -68.00 -34.46
N GLU A 178 -3.27 -68.55 -34.70
CA GLU A 178 -2.10 -68.46 -33.81
C GLU A 178 -1.52 -67.03 -33.73
N THR A 179 -1.57 -66.27 -34.82
CA THR A 179 -1.00 -64.90 -34.88
C THR A 179 -2.02 -63.79 -34.64
N ASN A 180 -3.31 -64.02 -34.94
CA ASN A 180 -4.38 -63.03 -34.82
C ASN A 180 -5.76 -63.69 -34.63
N GLN A 181 -5.95 -64.27 -33.45
CA GLN A 181 -7.18 -64.97 -33.05
C GLN A 181 -8.46 -64.13 -33.26
N GLU A 182 -8.41 -62.83 -32.98
CA GLU A 182 -9.56 -61.92 -33.19
C GLU A 182 -9.96 -61.80 -34.67
N LEU A 183 -8.97 -61.66 -35.56
CA LEU A 183 -9.22 -61.58 -37.01
C LEU A 183 -9.75 -62.90 -37.55
N TYR A 184 -9.21 -64.04 -37.11
CA TYR A 184 -9.77 -65.36 -37.41
C TYR A 184 -11.24 -65.48 -36.99
N LEU A 185 -11.56 -65.14 -35.73
CA LEU A 185 -12.92 -65.23 -35.16
C LEU A 185 -13.90 -64.22 -35.78
N LYS A 186 -13.41 -63.20 -36.47
CA LYS A 186 -14.19 -62.24 -37.24
C LYS A 186 -14.45 -62.69 -38.69
N LEU A 187 -13.53 -63.47 -39.27
CA LEU A 187 -13.63 -63.96 -40.65
C LEU A 187 -14.32 -65.34 -40.76
N SER A 188 -14.27 -66.14 -39.70
CA SER A 188 -14.93 -67.45 -39.58
C SER A 188 -16.42 -67.41 -39.24
N LYS A 189 -16.99 -66.21 -39.05
CA LYS A 189 -18.43 -65.94 -38.96
C LYS A 189 -18.93 -65.41 -40.29
#